data_AF-A0A814BKN5-F1
#
_entry.id   AF-A0A814BKN5-F1
#
_cell.length_a   1.000
_cell.length_b   1.000
_cell.length_c   1.000
_cell.angle_alpha   90.00
_cell.angle_beta   90.00
_cell.angle_gamma   90.00
#
_symmetry.space_group_name_H-M   'P 1'
#
loop_
_entity.id
_entity.type
_entity.pdbx_description
1 polymer ?
#
loop_
_entity_poly.entity_id
_entity_poly.type
_entity_poly.pdbx_seq_one_letter_code
_entity_poly.pdbx_strand_id
1 'polypeptide(L)'
;MWTGSYRIPIVTLTGSLEKDLLFIDKVLGAGELALSDHRSSWPSKSELEQLLSDARVAGMLSGKPGVIHFHMGSAPTKIDLLWQILKETVIPIQHMYLTHVSSRGDALIEEARKWIKAGGMCDFTADAETLNETETINTLNKFRAENLPLKQITVSSDAYGSLPEYDSSGRLVSYSMGLPDVTLKTIQNLVLKYSWPIEEAIQFSTSNPATYLNLKGKGFLAEGYDADVLVLNQTDLTPLYVIGRGQILKTPTWVKHDMFEDINE
;
A
#
# COMPACT_ATOMS: atom_id res chain seq x y z
N MET A 1 -0.28 8.37 7.93
CA MET A 1 0.23 9.15 6.78
C MET A 1 1.73 8.92 6.67
N TRP A 2 2.26 9.14 5.46
CA TRP A 2 3.69 9.22 5.19
C TRP A 2 4.11 10.69 5.19
N THR A 3 5.29 11.01 5.74
CA THR A 3 5.92 12.32 5.52
C THR A 3 6.85 12.25 4.29
N GLY A 4 7.01 13.33 3.54
CA GLY A 4 7.78 13.31 2.29
C GLY A 4 6.94 13.19 1.02
N SER A 5 7.62 12.78 -0.05
CA SER A 5 7.10 12.65 -1.42
C SER A 5 8.10 11.84 -2.27
N TYR A 6 7.95 11.79 -3.59
CA TYR A 6 8.83 11.02 -4.49
C TYR A 6 10.30 11.38 -4.34
N ARG A 7 10.58 12.64 -3.99
CA ARG A 7 11.91 13.24 -4.03
C ARG A 7 12.73 12.89 -2.78
N ILE A 8 14.01 12.63 -3.01
CA ILE A 8 15.07 12.63 -1.99
C ILE A 8 16.04 13.80 -2.29
N PRO A 9 16.47 14.58 -1.28
CA PRO A 9 16.06 14.52 0.13
C PRO A 9 14.57 14.86 0.32
N ILE A 10 13.95 14.20 1.29
CA ILE A 10 12.52 14.31 1.54
C ILE A 10 12.16 15.67 2.16
N VAL A 11 10.96 16.16 1.86
CA VAL A 11 10.38 17.33 2.54
C VAL A 11 9.62 16.86 3.78
N THR A 12 9.97 17.39 4.94
CA THR A 12 9.37 17.03 6.24
C THR A 12 8.65 18.22 6.87
N LEU A 13 7.74 17.95 7.79
CA LEU A 13 6.95 18.99 8.46
C LEU A 13 7.78 19.77 9.50
N THR A 14 8.72 19.09 10.15
CA THR A 14 9.56 19.66 11.23
C THR A 14 11.03 19.84 10.84
N GLY A 15 11.37 19.57 9.58
CA GLY A 15 12.75 19.62 9.07
C GLY A 15 13.58 18.35 9.34
N SER A 16 13.00 17.30 9.96
CA SER A 16 13.64 15.98 10.15
C SER A 16 12.61 14.87 10.13
N LEU A 17 12.97 13.72 9.54
CA LEU A 17 12.11 12.52 9.57
C LEU A 17 11.91 12.03 11.00
N GLU A 18 12.98 12.04 11.81
CA GLU A 18 12.88 11.54 13.19
C GLU A 18 11.92 12.40 14.01
N LYS A 19 11.98 13.72 13.86
CA LYS A 19 11.08 14.65 14.55
C LYS A 19 9.63 14.49 14.09
N ASP A 20 9.38 14.30 12.80
CA ASP A 20 8.03 14.03 12.30
C ASP A 20 7.48 12.73 12.91
N LEU A 21 8.28 11.66 12.94
CA LEU A 21 7.91 10.38 13.57
C LEU A 21 7.70 10.50 15.08
N LEU A 22 8.50 11.30 15.79
CA LEU A 22 8.41 11.47 17.24
C LEU A 22 7.24 12.36 17.66
N PHE A 23 6.98 13.46 16.95
CA PHE A 23 6.09 14.52 17.42
C PHE A 23 4.75 14.60 16.69
N ILE A 24 4.58 13.91 15.56
CA ILE A 24 3.33 13.94 14.79
C ILE A 24 2.68 12.57 14.80
N ASP A 25 1.68 12.37 15.65
CA ASP A 25 0.98 11.08 15.86
C ASP A 25 0.58 10.37 14.57
N LYS A 26 0.15 11.13 13.55
CA LYS A 26 -0.34 10.58 12.29
C LYS A 26 0.77 10.07 11.36
N VAL A 27 2.02 10.51 11.52
CA VAL A 27 3.15 10.09 10.70
C VAL A 27 3.62 8.71 11.15
N LEU A 28 3.59 7.72 10.25
CA LEU A 28 4.01 6.33 10.51
C LEU A 28 5.36 5.96 9.89
N GLY A 29 5.85 6.80 8.98
CA GLY A 29 7.00 6.57 8.14
C GLY A 29 7.18 7.67 7.11
N ALA A 30 8.07 7.46 6.15
CA ALA A 30 8.27 8.38 5.02
C ALA A 30 7.78 7.77 3.70
N GLY A 31 7.39 8.62 2.75
CA GLY A 31 7.00 8.18 1.41
C GLY A 31 5.86 8.96 0.75
N GLU A 32 5.39 8.51 -0.41
CA GLU A 32 6.05 7.43 -1.18
C GLU A 32 7.30 7.94 -1.90
N LEU A 33 8.44 7.29 -1.69
CA LEU A 33 9.72 7.65 -2.32
C LEU A 33 9.86 6.91 -3.65
N ALA A 34 10.19 7.61 -4.73
CA ALA A 34 10.29 6.98 -6.04
C ALA A 34 11.63 6.28 -6.24
N LEU A 35 11.60 4.98 -6.56
CA LEU A 35 12.74 4.19 -7.00
C LEU A 35 12.45 3.53 -8.35
N SER A 36 13.49 3.41 -9.17
CA SER A 36 13.38 2.82 -10.51
C SER A 36 12.28 3.48 -11.37
N ASP A 37 12.02 4.77 -11.16
CA ASP A 37 11.03 5.55 -11.89
C ASP A 37 11.70 6.76 -12.55
N HIS A 38 11.25 7.14 -13.74
CA HIS A 38 11.82 8.29 -14.47
C HIS A 38 11.54 9.63 -13.77
N ARG A 39 10.60 9.68 -12.83
CA ARG A 39 10.27 10.83 -11.97
C ARG A 39 11.05 10.81 -10.64
N SER A 40 11.86 9.77 -10.41
CA SER A 40 12.72 9.67 -9.22
C SER A 40 13.81 10.74 -9.21
N SER A 41 14.26 11.11 -8.01
CA SER A 41 15.48 11.89 -7.82
C SER A 41 16.76 11.07 -8.01
N TRP A 42 16.66 9.77 -8.28
CA TRP A 42 17.79 8.83 -8.43
C TRP A 42 18.74 8.88 -7.22
N PRO A 43 18.25 8.55 -6.01
CA PRO A 43 19.03 8.69 -4.79
C PRO A 43 20.25 7.78 -4.80
N SER A 44 21.32 8.26 -4.17
CA SER A 44 22.47 7.44 -3.84
C SER A 44 22.11 6.41 -2.76
N LYS A 45 22.93 5.35 -2.67
CA LYS A 45 22.82 4.34 -1.62
C LYS A 45 22.90 4.96 -0.22
N SER A 46 23.87 5.85 0.01
CA SER A 46 24.08 6.49 1.32
C SER A 46 22.90 7.36 1.76
N GLU A 47 22.23 8.05 0.83
CA GLU A 47 21.05 8.86 1.15
C GLU A 47 19.89 7.96 1.63
N LEU A 48 19.69 6.81 0.99
CA LEU A 48 18.68 5.85 1.41
C LEU A 48 19.05 5.14 2.72
N GLU A 49 20.31 4.76 2.92
CA GLU A 49 20.76 4.14 4.16
C GLU A 49 20.53 5.05 5.37
N GLN A 50 20.88 6.34 5.23
CA GLN A 50 20.62 7.33 6.27
C GLN A 50 19.13 7.43 6.56
N LEU A 51 18.30 7.58 5.53
CA LEU A 51 16.86 7.73 5.70
C LEU A 51 16.19 6.50 6.34
N LEU A 52 16.61 5.30 5.95
CA LEU A 52 16.15 4.04 6.52
C LEU A 52 16.58 3.89 7.98
N SER A 53 17.80 4.30 8.30
CA SER A 53 18.30 4.32 9.68
C SER A 53 17.49 5.28 10.55
N ASP A 54 17.24 6.49 10.07
CA ASP A 54 16.45 7.53 10.75
C ASP A 54 15.02 7.05 11.01
N ALA A 55 14.37 6.48 9.99
CA ALA A 55 13.02 5.93 10.11
C ALA A 55 12.94 4.81 11.14
N ARG A 56 13.90 3.89 11.12
CA ARG A 56 13.98 2.77 12.06
C ARG A 56 14.13 3.25 13.50
N VAL A 57 15.13 4.10 13.76
CA VAL A 57 15.42 4.58 15.11
C VAL A 57 14.23 5.38 15.65
N ALA A 58 13.69 6.30 14.87
CA ALA A 58 12.54 7.11 15.30
C ALA A 58 11.26 6.27 15.45
N GLY A 59 11.05 5.25 14.62
CA GLY A 59 9.98 4.27 14.79
C GLY A 59 10.06 3.55 16.14
N MET A 60 11.25 3.06 16.50
CA MET A 60 11.48 2.43 17.80
C MET A 60 11.20 3.38 18.98
N LEU A 61 11.66 4.63 18.89
CA LEU A 61 11.48 5.63 19.95
C LEU A 61 10.02 6.10 20.09
N SER A 62 9.28 6.17 18.99
CA SER A 62 7.87 6.60 18.97
C SER A 62 6.87 5.45 19.15
N GLY A 63 7.32 4.19 19.14
CA GLY A 63 6.44 3.02 19.13
C GLY A 63 5.65 2.85 17.83
N LYS A 64 6.14 3.44 16.74
CA LYS A 64 5.53 3.42 15.39
C LYS A 64 6.31 2.50 14.45
N PRO A 65 5.75 2.14 13.28
CA PRO A 65 6.43 1.24 12.34
C PRO A 65 7.80 1.77 11.87
N GLY A 66 7.90 3.07 11.60
CA GLY A 66 9.16 3.67 11.11
C GLY A 66 9.57 3.08 9.76
N VAL A 67 8.62 2.98 8.83
CA VAL A 67 8.83 2.36 7.51
C VAL A 67 9.09 3.42 6.44
N ILE A 68 9.74 3.01 5.35
CA ILE A 68 9.81 3.78 4.12
C ILE A 68 8.92 3.11 3.08
N HIS A 69 7.93 3.85 2.59
CA HIS A 69 7.06 3.43 1.50
C HIS A 69 7.71 3.82 0.17
N PHE A 70 7.97 2.84 -0.69
CA PHE A 70 8.67 3.01 -1.95
C PHE A 70 7.70 2.87 -3.12
N HIS A 71 7.52 3.96 -3.86
CA HIS A 71 6.93 3.95 -5.17
C HIS A 71 7.89 3.27 -6.14
N MET A 72 7.46 2.15 -6.73
CA MET A 72 8.26 1.45 -7.71
C MET A 72 7.86 1.83 -9.14
N GLY A 73 8.84 2.29 -9.92
CA GLY A 73 8.70 2.41 -11.37
C GLY A 73 9.18 1.17 -12.13
N SER A 74 9.28 1.29 -13.45
CA SER A 74 9.58 0.17 -14.36
C SER A 74 11.03 0.12 -14.86
N ALA A 75 11.97 0.85 -14.24
CA ALA A 75 13.36 0.85 -14.70
C ALA A 75 14.01 -0.54 -14.51
N PRO A 76 14.98 -0.93 -15.38
CA PRO A 76 15.61 -2.26 -15.33
C PRO A 76 16.31 -2.59 -14.01
N THR A 77 16.67 -1.57 -13.22
CA THR A 77 17.29 -1.69 -11.90
C THR A 77 16.35 -2.24 -10.83
N LYS A 78 15.03 -2.26 -11.06
CA LYS A 78 14.03 -2.86 -10.16
C LYS A 78 14.25 -2.42 -8.69
N ILE A 79 14.71 -3.34 -7.84
CA ILE A 79 15.00 -3.12 -6.41
C ILE A 79 16.47 -3.39 -6.05
N ASP A 80 17.38 -3.37 -7.03
CA ASP A 80 18.80 -3.72 -6.85
C ASP A 80 19.46 -2.89 -5.72
N LEU A 81 19.10 -1.61 -5.63
CA LEU A 81 19.62 -0.71 -4.59
C LEU A 81 19.21 -1.16 -3.17
N LEU A 82 17.99 -1.67 -3.00
CA LEU A 82 17.51 -2.17 -1.71
C LEU A 82 18.22 -3.48 -1.33
N TRP A 83 18.44 -4.37 -2.30
CA TRP A 83 19.25 -5.58 -2.07
C TRP A 83 20.69 -5.25 -1.67
N GLN A 84 21.30 -4.24 -2.29
CA GLN A 84 22.65 -3.78 -1.91
C GLN A 84 22.70 -3.24 -0.48
N ILE A 85 21.68 -2.50 -0.05
CA ILE A 85 21.57 -2.01 1.33
C ILE A 85 21.43 -3.18 2.32
N LEU A 86 20.54 -4.14 2.04
CA LEU A 86 20.34 -5.30 2.91
C LEU A 86 21.57 -6.21 3.02
N LYS A 87 22.38 -6.28 1.96
CA LYS A 87 23.62 -7.07 1.95
C LYS A 87 24.71 -6.45 2.82
N GLU A 88 24.76 -5.13 2.91
CA GLU A 88 25.87 -4.39 3.52
C GLU A 88 25.53 -3.74 4.86
N THR A 89 24.25 -3.73 5.24
CA THR A 89 23.77 -3.16 6.50
C THR A 89 23.00 -4.20 7.31
N VAL A 90 22.69 -3.86 8.57
CA VAL A 90 21.83 -4.66 9.47
C VAL A 90 20.41 -4.07 9.59
N ILE A 91 20.03 -3.19 8.67
CA ILE A 91 18.68 -2.60 8.64
C ILE A 91 17.68 -3.71 8.30
N PRO A 92 16.67 -3.97 9.15
CA PRO A 92 15.72 -5.03 8.86
C PRO A 92 14.86 -4.72 7.63
N ILE A 93 14.66 -5.73 6.79
CA ILE A 93 13.88 -5.66 5.55
C ILE A 93 12.45 -5.15 5.77
N GLN A 94 11.90 -5.31 6.98
CA GLN A 94 10.55 -4.84 7.33
C GLN A 94 10.41 -3.32 7.31
N HIS A 95 11.49 -2.54 7.28
CA HIS A 95 11.42 -1.07 7.15
C HIS A 95 11.30 -0.60 5.69
N MET A 96 11.29 -1.52 4.73
CA MET A 96 11.23 -1.23 3.30
C MET A 96 9.94 -1.81 2.71
N TYR A 97 8.99 -0.93 2.40
CA TYR A 97 7.65 -1.30 1.95
C TYR A 97 7.44 -0.93 0.48
N LEU A 98 7.35 -1.92 -0.40
CA LEU A 98 7.36 -1.70 -1.85
C LEU A 98 5.93 -1.66 -2.40
N THR A 99 5.50 -0.55 -3.00
CA THR A 99 4.19 -0.49 -3.69
C THR A 99 4.31 -0.60 -5.20
N HIS A 100 3.17 -0.77 -5.88
CA HIS A 100 3.00 -0.94 -7.32
C HIS A 100 3.75 -2.13 -7.93
N VAL A 101 4.26 -3.07 -7.12
CA VAL A 101 5.11 -4.14 -7.66
C VAL A 101 4.39 -5.08 -8.62
N SER A 102 3.05 -5.19 -8.51
CA SER A 102 2.21 -6.00 -9.40
C SER A 102 1.98 -5.36 -10.77
N SER A 103 1.98 -4.01 -10.88
CA SER A 103 1.59 -3.29 -12.10
C SER A 103 2.78 -2.67 -12.87
N ARG A 104 3.99 -3.16 -12.63
CA ARG A 104 5.25 -2.66 -13.24
C ARG A 104 6.00 -3.71 -14.06
N GLY A 105 5.33 -4.83 -14.35
CA GLY A 105 5.79 -5.88 -15.24
C GLY A 105 6.44 -7.09 -14.55
N ASP A 106 6.54 -8.19 -15.31
CA ASP A 106 6.93 -9.52 -14.81
C ASP A 106 8.27 -9.53 -14.08
N ALA A 107 9.23 -8.70 -14.51
CA ALA A 107 10.54 -8.64 -13.90
C ALA A 107 10.48 -8.12 -12.45
N LEU A 108 9.61 -7.14 -12.17
CA LEU A 108 9.43 -6.61 -10.82
C LEU A 108 8.55 -7.53 -9.97
N ILE A 109 7.56 -8.21 -10.56
CA ILE A 109 6.81 -9.29 -9.91
C ILE A 109 7.75 -10.40 -9.43
N GLU A 110 8.71 -10.83 -10.25
CA GLU A 110 9.68 -11.84 -9.86
C GLU A 110 10.61 -11.38 -8.73
N GLU A 111 10.97 -10.10 -8.70
CA GLU A 111 11.71 -9.53 -7.56
C GLU A 111 10.86 -9.45 -6.30
N ALA A 112 9.58 -9.06 -6.40
CA ALA A 112 8.65 -9.10 -5.27
C ALA A 112 8.51 -10.51 -4.69
N ARG A 113 8.49 -11.54 -5.56
CA ARG A 113 8.47 -12.94 -5.15
C ARG A 113 9.68 -13.30 -4.28
N LYS A 114 10.88 -12.84 -4.65
CA LYS A 114 12.12 -13.03 -3.87
C LYS A 114 12.11 -12.21 -2.58
N TRP A 115 11.63 -10.96 -2.66
CA TRP A 115 11.52 -10.03 -1.55
C TRP A 115 10.65 -10.58 -0.41
N ILE A 116 9.45 -11.07 -0.76
CA ILE A 116 8.51 -11.70 0.16
C ILE A 116 9.15 -12.94 0.80
N LYS A 117 9.78 -13.83 0.00
CA LYS A 117 10.49 -15.01 0.53
C LYS A 117 11.62 -14.64 1.51
N ALA A 118 12.23 -13.47 1.36
CA ALA A 118 13.27 -12.96 2.24
C ALA A 118 12.72 -12.26 3.51
N GLY A 119 11.40 -12.15 3.67
CA GLY A 119 10.78 -11.50 4.83
C GLY A 119 10.25 -10.10 4.58
N GLY A 120 10.37 -9.59 3.35
CA GLY A 120 9.95 -8.24 2.97
C GLY A 120 8.45 -8.10 2.71
N MET A 121 7.97 -6.86 2.75
CA MET A 121 6.57 -6.52 2.53
C MET A 121 6.37 -5.88 1.16
N CYS A 122 5.28 -6.26 0.50
CA CYS A 122 4.84 -5.65 -0.74
C CYS A 122 3.40 -5.14 -0.62
N ASP A 123 3.12 -4.04 -1.27
CA ASP A 123 1.80 -3.49 -1.53
C ASP A 123 1.51 -3.57 -3.02
N PHE A 124 0.34 -4.10 -3.36
CA PHE A 124 -0.12 -4.24 -4.74
C PHE A 124 -1.17 -3.17 -5.00
N THR A 125 -1.09 -2.53 -6.16
CA THR A 125 -2.15 -1.61 -6.59
C THR A 125 -3.37 -2.44 -6.98
N ALA A 126 -4.53 -2.19 -6.40
CA ALA A 126 -5.78 -2.85 -6.78
C ALA A 126 -6.09 -2.64 -8.27
N ASP A 127 -6.62 -3.68 -8.91
CA ASP A 127 -6.91 -3.67 -10.35
C ASP A 127 -8.12 -2.77 -10.63
N ALA A 128 -7.97 -1.82 -11.56
CA ALA A 128 -9.09 -1.01 -12.05
C ALA A 128 -9.83 -1.74 -13.18
N GLU A 129 -11.04 -2.22 -12.91
CA GLU A 129 -11.87 -2.89 -13.94
C GLU A 129 -12.14 -2.00 -15.16
N THR A 130 -12.24 -0.68 -14.98
CA THR A 130 -12.41 0.30 -16.08
C THR A 130 -11.23 0.31 -17.05
N LEU A 131 -10.08 -0.20 -16.62
CA LEU A 131 -8.85 -0.32 -17.41
C LEU A 131 -8.60 -1.77 -17.86
N ASN A 132 -9.50 -2.71 -17.55
CA ASN A 132 -9.34 -4.15 -17.77
C ASN A 132 -8.05 -4.73 -17.15
N GLU A 133 -7.60 -4.13 -16.04
CA GLU A 133 -6.44 -4.59 -15.29
C GLU A 133 -6.73 -5.93 -14.62
N THR A 134 -5.74 -6.82 -14.60
CA THR A 134 -5.79 -8.12 -13.93
C THR A 134 -4.45 -8.50 -13.29
N GLU A 135 -3.49 -7.58 -13.30
CA GLU A 135 -2.11 -7.77 -12.89
C GLU A 135 -2.00 -8.20 -11.43
N THR A 136 -2.75 -7.53 -10.54
CA THR A 136 -2.75 -7.84 -9.11
C THR A 136 -3.41 -9.18 -8.85
N ILE A 137 -4.59 -9.45 -9.40
CA ILE A 137 -5.26 -10.75 -9.24
C ILE A 137 -4.40 -11.90 -9.79
N ASN A 138 -3.81 -11.75 -10.98
CA ASN A 138 -2.95 -12.76 -11.58
C ASN A 138 -1.71 -13.02 -10.71
N THR A 139 -1.10 -11.96 -10.18
CA THR A 139 0.06 -12.07 -9.29
C THR A 139 -0.30 -12.75 -7.97
N LEU A 140 -1.45 -12.40 -7.36
CA LEU A 140 -1.94 -13.04 -6.15
C LEU A 140 -2.23 -14.52 -6.36
N ASN A 141 -2.90 -14.89 -7.46
CA ASN A 141 -3.13 -16.29 -7.82
C ASN A 141 -1.83 -17.08 -7.98
N LYS A 142 -0.85 -16.50 -8.68
CA LYS A 142 0.50 -17.09 -8.82
C LYS A 142 1.16 -17.30 -7.46
N PHE A 143 1.18 -16.27 -6.62
CA PHE A 143 1.85 -16.32 -5.32
C PHE A 143 1.16 -17.27 -4.34
N ARG A 144 -0.17 -17.36 -4.38
CA ARG A 144 -0.95 -18.35 -3.62
C ARG A 144 -0.63 -19.77 -4.07
N ALA A 145 -0.60 -20.04 -5.37
CA ALA A 145 -0.26 -21.36 -5.91
C ALA A 145 1.16 -21.81 -5.53
N GLU A 146 2.09 -20.86 -5.40
CA GLU A 146 3.46 -21.10 -4.94
C GLU A 146 3.60 -21.17 -3.40
N ASN A 147 2.52 -21.03 -2.64
CA ASN A 147 2.51 -20.98 -1.17
C ASN A 147 3.41 -19.88 -0.59
N LEU A 148 3.44 -18.70 -1.23
CA LEU A 148 4.11 -17.54 -0.65
C LEU A 148 3.36 -17.07 0.61
N PRO A 149 4.07 -16.46 1.58
CA PRO A 149 3.47 -15.90 2.78
C PRO A 149 2.59 -14.68 2.45
N LEU A 150 1.32 -14.92 2.10
CA LEU A 150 0.35 -13.88 1.70
C LEU A 150 0.15 -12.79 2.76
N LYS A 151 0.42 -13.09 4.05
CA LYS A 151 0.45 -12.10 5.15
C LYS A 151 1.42 -10.93 4.93
N GLN A 152 2.35 -11.07 3.98
CA GLN A 152 3.33 -10.05 3.61
C GLN A 152 2.90 -9.18 2.42
N ILE A 153 1.66 -9.35 1.98
CA ILE A 153 1.09 -8.63 0.85
C ILE A 153 -0.07 -7.79 1.36
N THR A 154 -0.14 -6.55 0.91
CA THR A 154 -1.31 -5.68 1.06
C THR A 154 -1.82 -5.28 -0.31
N VAL A 155 -3.05 -4.78 -0.37
CA VAL A 155 -3.62 -4.19 -1.58
C VAL A 155 -4.15 -2.80 -1.26
N SER A 156 -3.66 -1.79 -1.98
CA SER A 156 -4.05 -0.38 -1.85
C SER A 156 -4.66 0.15 -3.16
N SER A 157 -5.45 1.21 -3.09
CA SER A 157 -6.19 1.74 -4.26
C SER A 157 -5.39 2.71 -5.12
N ASP A 158 -4.35 3.34 -4.57
CA ASP A 158 -3.70 4.54 -5.15
C ASP A 158 -4.72 5.64 -5.55
N ALA A 159 -5.84 5.70 -4.82
CA ALA A 159 -6.96 6.56 -5.17
C ALA A 159 -6.62 8.05 -5.06
N TYR A 160 -7.23 8.84 -5.94
CA TYR A 160 -6.96 10.27 -6.12
C TYR A 160 -5.51 10.60 -6.53
N GLY A 161 -4.66 9.58 -6.73
CA GLY A 161 -3.40 9.68 -7.44
C GLY A 161 -3.63 9.81 -8.95
N SER A 162 -2.60 10.29 -9.66
CA SER A 162 -2.60 10.29 -11.11
C SER A 162 -2.15 8.93 -11.63
N LEU A 163 -2.87 8.42 -12.63
CA LEU A 163 -2.50 7.25 -13.42
C LEU A 163 -2.09 7.73 -14.82
N PRO A 164 -0.82 8.18 -15.00
CA PRO A 164 -0.34 8.70 -16.26
C PRO A 164 0.04 7.60 -17.24
N GLU A 165 -0.24 7.82 -18.53
CA GLU A 165 0.33 7.03 -19.62
C GLU A 165 1.43 7.84 -20.31
N TYR A 166 2.59 7.21 -20.51
CA TYR A 166 3.73 7.83 -21.19
C TYR A 166 4.03 7.10 -22.50
N ASP A 167 4.41 7.84 -23.53
CA ASP A 167 4.94 7.25 -24.76
C ASP A 167 6.39 6.76 -24.56
N SER A 168 6.95 6.10 -25.60
CA SER A 168 8.32 5.58 -25.56
C SER A 168 9.41 6.65 -25.41
N SER A 169 9.09 7.93 -25.60
CA SER A 169 9.98 9.07 -25.37
C SER A 169 9.82 9.69 -23.98
N GLY A 170 8.92 9.16 -23.15
CA GLY A 170 8.63 9.64 -21.80
C GLY A 170 7.69 10.86 -21.77
N ARG A 171 6.98 11.15 -22.86
CA ARG A 171 5.99 12.23 -22.88
C ARG A 171 4.65 11.73 -22.39
N LEU A 172 3.97 12.53 -21.57
CA LEU A 172 2.61 12.24 -21.09
C LEU A 172 1.64 12.24 -22.27
N VAL A 173 0.92 11.13 -22.44
CA VAL A 173 -0.08 10.92 -23.50
C VAL A 173 -1.48 11.10 -22.96
N SER A 174 -1.76 10.53 -21.80
CA SER A 174 -3.06 10.59 -21.14
C SER A 174 -2.88 10.56 -19.62
N TYR A 175 -3.94 10.93 -18.90
CA TYR A 175 -3.98 10.86 -17.44
C TYR A 175 -5.39 10.46 -17.02
N SER A 176 -5.45 9.58 -16.04
CA SER A 176 -6.68 9.27 -15.30
C SER A 176 -6.42 9.35 -13.80
N MET A 177 -7.46 9.10 -13.00
CA MET A 177 -7.41 9.19 -11.55
C MET A 177 -7.80 7.84 -10.94
N GLY A 178 -7.02 7.38 -9.97
CA GLY A 178 -7.36 6.18 -9.20
C GLY A 178 -8.65 6.37 -8.40
N LEU A 179 -9.48 5.33 -8.33
CA LEU A 179 -10.74 5.35 -7.58
C LEU A 179 -10.62 4.48 -6.32
N PRO A 180 -11.24 4.85 -5.19
CA PRO A 180 -11.11 4.08 -3.94
C PRO A 180 -11.87 2.76 -3.95
N ASP A 181 -12.89 2.60 -4.78
CA ASP A 181 -13.75 1.42 -4.83
C ASP A 181 -13.06 0.19 -5.44
N VAL A 182 -11.96 0.38 -6.19
CA VAL A 182 -11.17 -0.68 -6.84
C VAL A 182 -10.62 -1.72 -5.86
N THR A 183 -10.34 -1.32 -4.61
CA THR A 183 -9.90 -2.26 -3.57
C THR A 183 -10.98 -3.29 -3.25
N LEU A 184 -12.23 -2.85 -3.05
CA LEU A 184 -13.34 -3.77 -2.80
C LEU A 184 -13.64 -4.62 -4.04
N LYS A 185 -13.59 -4.03 -5.24
CA LYS A 185 -13.77 -4.77 -6.50
C LYS A 185 -12.72 -5.85 -6.69
N THR A 186 -11.46 -5.58 -6.33
CA THR A 186 -10.39 -6.59 -6.34
C THR A 186 -10.73 -7.76 -5.42
N ILE A 187 -11.20 -7.49 -4.19
CA ILE A 187 -11.64 -8.54 -3.25
C ILE A 187 -12.85 -9.31 -3.79
N GLN A 188 -13.85 -8.61 -4.33
CA GLN A 188 -15.01 -9.21 -4.98
C GLN A 188 -14.60 -10.16 -6.10
N ASN A 189 -13.67 -9.75 -6.94
CA ASN A 189 -13.17 -10.59 -8.03
C ASN A 189 -12.45 -11.84 -7.50
N LEU A 190 -11.55 -11.69 -6.52
CA LEU A 190 -10.87 -12.83 -5.90
C LEU A 190 -11.87 -13.87 -5.39
N VAL A 191 -12.93 -13.44 -4.69
CA VAL A 191 -13.93 -14.34 -4.10
C VAL A 191 -14.89 -14.90 -5.16
N LEU A 192 -15.55 -14.03 -5.92
CA LEU A 192 -16.67 -14.39 -6.79
C LEU A 192 -16.23 -14.98 -8.13
N LYS A 193 -15.10 -14.52 -8.69
CA LYS A 193 -14.59 -14.99 -10.00
C LYS A 193 -13.49 -16.03 -9.84
N TYR A 194 -12.61 -15.88 -8.85
CA TYR A 194 -11.44 -16.76 -8.66
C TYR A 194 -11.56 -17.73 -7.48
N SER A 195 -12.73 -17.80 -6.83
CA SER A 195 -13.04 -18.78 -5.77
C SER A 195 -12.07 -18.77 -4.59
N TRP A 196 -11.55 -17.59 -4.23
CA TRP A 196 -10.80 -17.45 -2.98
C TRP A 196 -11.73 -17.54 -1.78
N PRO A 197 -11.31 -18.22 -0.69
CA PRO A 197 -11.96 -18.08 0.61
C PRO A 197 -11.97 -16.61 1.02
N ILE A 198 -13.12 -16.12 1.51
CA ILE A 198 -13.28 -14.70 1.83
C ILE A 198 -12.28 -14.24 2.89
N GLU A 199 -11.99 -15.08 3.87
CA GLU A 199 -10.99 -14.85 4.92
C GLU A 199 -9.58 -14.65 4.37
N GLU A 200 -9.22 -15.34 3.28
CA GLU A 200 -7.95 -15.15 2.60
C GLU A 200 -7.96 -13.90 1.72
N ALA A 201 -9.09 -13.54 1.11
CA ALA A 201 -9.17 -12.38 0.21
C ALA A 201 -9.18 -11.05 0.99
N ILE A 202 -9.92 -10.97 2.10
CA ILE A 202 -10.06 -9.72 2.87
C ILE A 202 -8.79 -9.34 3.63
N GLN A 203 -7.88 -10.29 3.89
CA GLN A 203 -6.66 -10.04 4.69
C GLN A 203 -5.80 -8.93 4.07
N PHE A 204 -5.80 -8.81 2.73
CA PHE A 204 -4.97 -7.85 1.98
C PHE A 204 -5.31 -6.39 2.28
N SER A 205 -6.53 -6.12 2.74
CA SER A 205 -7.01 -4.77 3.09
C SER A 205 -7.50 -4.67 4.53
N THR A 206 -7.31 -5.70 5.36
CA THR A 206 -7.68 -5.72 6.78
C THR A 206 -6.50 -6.07 7.67
N SER A 207 -6.29 -7.36 7.98
CA SER A 207 -5.30 -7.82 8.95
C SER A 207 -3.86 -7.56 8.53
N ASN A 208 -3.53 -7.66 7.23
CA ASN A 208 -2.16 -7.50 6.75
C ASN A 208 -1.67 -6.06 6.92
N PRO A 209 -2.34 -5.03 6.38
CA PRO A 209 -1.91 -3.64 6.60
C PRO A 209 -1.97 -3.26 8.08
N ALA A 210 -2.97 -3.72 8.83
CA ALA A 210 -3.07 -3.42 10.26
C ALA A 210 -1.92 -4.00 11.07
N THR A 211 -1.54 -5.26 10.80
CA THR A 211 -0.43 -5.93 11.48
C THR A 211 0.90 -5.29 11.11
N TYR A 212 1.14 -5.07 9.82
CA TYR A 212 2.42 -4.55 9.36
C TYR A 212 2.66 -3.10 9.81
N LEU A 213 1.63 -2.25 9.72
CA LEU A 213 1.70 -0.85 10.12
C LEU A 213 1.39 -0.62 11.60
N ASN A 214 1.33 -1.69 12.40
CA ASN A 214 1.08 -1.65 13.85
C ASN A 214 -0.15 -0.79 14.21
N LEU A 215 -1.23 -0.90 13.42
CA LEU A 215 -2.48 -0.16 13.62
C LEU A 215 -3.28 -0.84 14.72
N LYS A 216 -2.96 -0.49 15.97
CA LYS A 216 -3.61 -1.06 17.15
C LYS A 216 -5.13 -0.89 17.07
N GLY A 217 -5.85 -1.98 17.34
CA GLY A 217 -7.32 -1.99 17.31
C GLY A 217 -7.94 -2.02 15.91
N LYS A 218 -7.16 -2.24 14.84
CA LYS A 218 -7.65 -2.29 13.45
C LYS A 218 -7.44 -3.67 12.82
N GLY A 219 -8.19 -3.95 11.75
CA GLY A 219 -7.98 -5.10 10.87
C GLY A 219 -8.52 -6.44 11.38
N PHE A 220 -9.10 -6.49 12.59
CA PHE A 220 -9.67 -7.70 13.18
C PHE A 220 -11.00 -7.38 13.88
N LEU A 221 -11.92 -8.35 13.87
CA LEU A 221 -13.14 -8.31 14.67
C LEU A 221 -12.90 -9.06 15.98
N ALA A 222 -12.57 -8.32 17.04
CA ALA A 222 -12.30 -8.88 18.36
C ALA A 222 -12.64 -7.87 19.47
N GLU A 223 -12.85 -8.35 20.70
CA GLU A 223 -13.03 -7.48 21.86
C GLU A 223 -11.80 -6.57 22.05
N GLY A 224 -12.05 -5.29 22.35
CA GLY A 224 -11.00 -4.27 22.50
C GLY A 224 -10.50 -3.65 21.19
N TYR A 225 -11.00 -4.07 20.03
CA TYR A 225 -10.73 -3.44 18.73
C TYR A 225 -11.78 -2.36 18.41
N ASP A 226 -11.42 -1.43 17.52
CA ASP A 226 -12.36 -0.44 17.03
C ASP A 226 -13.49 -1.14 16.25
N ALA A 227 -14.72 -0.71 16.48
CA ALA A 227 -15.90 -1.21 15.77
C ALA A 227 -15.95 -0.65 14.33
N ASP A 228 -14.95 -1.00 13.53
CA ASP A 228 -14.87 -0.79 12.09
C ASP A 228 -15.37 -2.05 11.37
N VAL A 229 -16.62 -2.03 10.91
CA VAL A 229 -17.32 -3.22 10.43
C VAL A 229 -18.00 -2.94 9.10
N LEU A 230 -17.86 -3.89 8.17
CA LEU A 230 -18.64 -3.95 6.94
C LEU A 230 -19.67 -5.07 7.05
N VAL A 231 -20.93 -4.78 6.72
CA VAL A 231 -21.95 -5.79 6.47
C VAL A 231 -22.15 -5.85 4.97
N LEU A 232 -21.83 -6.99 4.38
CA LEU A 232 -21.84 -7.18 2.93
C LEU A 232 -23.04 -8.03 2.52
N ASN A 233 -23.54 -7.79 1.31
CA ASN A 233 -24.49 -8.68 0.66
C ASN A 233 -23.84 -10.04 0.41
N GLN A 234 -24.54 -11.13 0.75
CA GLN A 234 -23.98 -12.47 0.67
C GLN A 234 -23.65 -12.93 -0.76
N THR A 235 -24.36 -12.41 -1.77
CA THR A 235 -24.24 -12.85 -3.16
C THR A 235 -23.13 -12.11 -3.90
N ASP A 236 -23.06 -10.79 -3.76
CA ASP A 236 -22.17 -9.93 -4.56
C ASP A 236 -21.16 -9.15 -3.72
N LEU A 237 -21.17 -9.33 -2.39
CA LEU A 237 -20.31 -8.62 -1.43
C LEU A 237 -20.42 -7.09 -1.49
N THR A 238 -21.52 -6.55 -2.02
CA THR A 238 -21.77 -5.11 -1.99
C THR A 238 -21.98 -4.61 -0.54
N PRO A 239 -21.45 -3.44 -0.14
CA PRO A 239 -21.60 -2.95 1.23
C PRO A 239 -23.04 -2.50 1.53
N LEU A 240 -23.72 -3.24 2.40
CA LEU A 240 -25.04 -2.88 2.93
C LEU A 240 -24.91 -1.87 4.07
N TYR A 241 -24.02 -2.15 5.02
CA TYR A 241 -23.71 -1.25 6.12
C TYR A 241 -22.20 -1.01 6.23
N VAL A 242 -21.85 0.22 6.56
CA VAL A 242 -20.48 0.62 6.91
C VAL A 242 -20.54 1.24 8.29
N ILE A 243 -19.76 0.69 9.22
CA ILE A 243 -19.65 1.18 10.59
C ILE A 243 -18.19 1.56 10.80
N GLY A 244 -17.93 2.78 11.23
CA GLY A 244 -16.59 3.27 11.57
C GLY A 244 -16.56 3.70 13.03
N ARG A 245 -15.71 3.07 13.84
CA ARG A 245 -15.57 3.33 15.28
C ARG A 245 -16.92 3.31 16.01
N GLY A 246 -17.78 2.38 15.64
CA GLY A 246 -19.13 2.20 16.22
C GLY A 246 -20.18 3.17 15.71
N GLN A 247 -19.84 4.08 14.80
CA GLN A 247 -20.81 4.97 14.13
C GLN A 247 -21.25 4.38 12.81
N ILE A 248 -22.56 4.30 12.57
CA ILE A 248 -23.10 3.93 11.25
C ILE A 248 -22.80 5.08 10.28
N LEU A 249 -22.06 4.76 9.22
CA LEU A 249 -21.69 5.66 8.13
C LEU A 249 -22.50 5.37 6.86
N LYS A 250 -23.02 4.15 6.71
CA LYS A 250 -23.88 3.75 5.61
C LYS A 250 -24.90 2.71 6.07
N THR A 251 -26.10 2.79 5.51
CA THR A 251 -27.15 1.78 5.50
C THR A 251 -27.59 1.50 4.04
N PRO A 252 -28.54 0.59 3.79
CA PRO A 252 -29.12 0.41 2.46
C PRO A 252 -29.81 1.66 1.90
N THR A 253 -30.32 2.56 2.76
CA THR A 253 -31.15 3.70 2.35
C THR A 253 -30.56 5.07 2.71
N TRP A 254 -29.38 5.11 3.33
CA TRP A 254 -28.77 6.35 3.82
C TRP A 254 -27.25 6.24 3.87
N VAL A 255 -26.57 7.32 3.53
CA VAL A 255 -25.12 7.49 3.66
C VAL A 255 -24.87 8.74 4.49
N LYS A 256 -23.89 8.67 5.40
CA LYS A 256 -23.42 9.83 6.16
C LYS A 256 -22.60 10.71 5.23
N HIS A 257 -23.03 11.95 5.08
CA HIS A 257 -22.32 12.96 4.30
C HIS A 257 -21.37 13.77 5.19
N ASP A 258 -20.24 14.20 4.62
CA ASP A 258 -19.32 15.15 5.26
C ASP A 258 -19.81 16.60 5.09
N MET A 259 -19.14 17.54 5.75
CA MET A 259 -19.56 18.95 5.89
C MET A 259 -19.87 19.67 4.57
N PHE A 260 -19.24 19.25 3.47
CA PHE A 260 -19.33 19.89 2.15
C PHE A 260 -19.71 18.91 1.03
N GLU A 261 -20.27 17.75 1.36
CA GLU A 261 -20.83 16.87 0.34
C GLU A 261 -22.23 17.34 -0.05
N ASP A 262 -22.41 17.67 -1.32
CA ASP A 262 -23.72 18.05 -1.86
C ASP A 262 -24.62 16.82 -1.95
N ILE A 263 -25.80 16.91 -1.33
CA ILE A 263 -26.83 15.85 -1.34
C ILE A 263 -27.73 15.98 -2.60
N ASN A 264 -27.45 16.95 -3.46
CA ASN A 264 -28.25 17.31 -4.62
C ASN A 264 -27.53 17.01 -5.95
N GLU A 265 -27.21 15.74 -6.22
CA GLU A 265 -26.97 15.22 -7.57
C GLU A 265 -27.69 13.88 -7.78
#